data_AF-A0A0G0DEG5-F1
#
_entry.id   AF-A0A0G0DEG5-F1
#
_cell.length_a   1.000
_cell.length_b   1.000
_cell.length_c   1.000
_cell.angle_alpha   90.00
_cell.angle_beta   90.00
_cell.angle_gamma   90.00
#
_symmetry.space_group_name_H-M   'P 1'
#
loop_
_entity.id
_entity.type
_entity.pdbx_description
1 polymer ?
#
loop_
_entity_poly.entity_id
_entity_poly.type
_entity_poly.pdbx_seq_one_letter_code
_entity_poly.pdbx_strand_id
1 'polypeptide(L)'
;MNWSDCAPTGTATIACLEPLFARTIEIVTLIAGFLFLVMFVVGGLKYLFSGGNPKRAESAKGTITSAFIGLVLVVGAYIILNIIAGFVGLPSLTIFKIVSFP
;
A
#
# COMPACT_ATOMS: atom_id res chain seq x y z
N MET A 1 -11.57 -15.17 3.62
CA MET A 1 -11.54 -16.40 2.80
C MET A 1 -10.15 -16.96 2.92
N ASN A 2 -10.03 -18.16 3.50
CA ASN A 2 -8.75 -18.85 3.51
C ASN A 2 -8.52 -19.48 2.14
N TRP A 3 -7.26 -19.76 1.80
CA TRP A 3 -6.87 -20.45 0.56
C TRP A 3 -7.67 -21.75 0.34
N SER A 4 -8.12 -22.39 1.42
CA SER A 4 -8.97 -23.59 1.43
C SER A 4 -10.38 -23.41 0.87
N ASP A 5 -10.89 -22.18 0.78
CA ASP A 5 -12.30 -21.93 0.44
C ASP A 5 -12.49 -21.59 -1.05
N CYS A 6 -11.39 -21.37 -1.77
CA CYS A 6 -11.41 -20.79 -3.12
C CYS A 6 -11.27 -21.84 -4.23
N ALA A 7 -10.87 -23.07 -3.90
CA ALA A 7 -10.71 -24.17 -4.85
C ALA A 7 -11.37 -25.49 -4.38
N PRO A 8 -12.72 -25.54 -4.21
CA PRO A 8 -13.40 -26.77 -3.81
C PRO A 8 -13.40 -27.87 -4.90
N THR A 9 -13.18 -27.52 -6.18
CA THR A 9 -13.29 -28.46 -7.32
C THR A 9 -12.02 -28.59 -8.18
N GLY A 10 -10.86 -28.09 -7.72
CA GLY A 10 -9.58 -28.30 -8.43
C GLY A 10 -9.36 -27.46 -9.70
N THR A 11 -10.19 -26.46 -9.98
CA THR A 11 -9.97 -25.46 -11.03
C THR A 11 -9.73 -24.08 -10.43
N ALA A 12 -8.71 -23.37 -10.92
CA ALA A 12 -8.38 -22.02 -10.44
C ALA A 12 -9.33 -20.99 -11.08
N THR A 13 -10.34 -20.54 -10.35
CA THR A 13 -11.18 -19.40 -10.74
C THR A 13 -10.49 -18.08 -10.39
N ILE A 14 -10.82 -16.98 -11.08
CA ILE A 14 -10.33 -15.61 -10.77
C ILE A 14 -10.58 -15.24 -9.29
N ALA A 15 -11.57 -15.88 -8.65
CA ALA A 15 -11.86 -15.83 -7.22
C ALA A 15 -10.65 -16.19 -6.31
N CYS A 16 -9.76 -17.09 -6.72
CA CYS A 16 -8.57 -17.46 -5.96
C CYS A 16 -7.50 -16.36 -5.93
N LEU A 17 -7.55 -15.44 -6.89
CA LEU A 17 -6.58 -14.34 -6.97
C LEU A 17 -6.85 -13.28 -5.91
N GLU A 18 -8.12 -13.11 -5.52
CA GLU A 18 -8.54 -12.13 -4.52
C GLU A 18 -7.88 -12.29 -3.14
N PRO A 19 -7.93 -13.47 -2.46
CA PRO A 19 -7.32 -13.64 -1.15
C PRO A 19 -5.78 -13.57 -1.20
N LEU A 20 -5.16 -14.00 -2.32
CA LEU A 20 -3.72 -13.87 -2.52
C LEU A 20 -3.30 -12.40 -2.59
N PHE A 21 -3.98 -11.61 -3.41
CA PHE A 21 -3.69 -10.18 -3.55
C PHE A 21 -3.97 -9.43 -2.25
N ALA A 22 -5.09 -9.72 -1.58
CA ALA A 22 -5.44 -9.08 -0.30
C ALA A 22 -4.39 -9.34 0.79
N ARG A 23 -3.97 -10.60 0.98
CA ARG A 23 -2.92 -10.94 1.96
C ARG A 23 -1.55 -10.35 1.59
N THR A 24 -1.23 -10.34 0.30
CA THR A 24 0.05 -9.77 -0.18
C THR A 24 0.10 -8.27 0.08
N ILE A 25 -0.96 -7.53 -0.26
CA ILE A 25 -1.04 -6.09 -0.01
C ILE A 25 -0.99 -5.79 1.49
N GLU A 26 -1.71 -6.54 2.33
CA GLU A 26 -1.70 -6.37 3.79
C GLU A 26 -0.27 -6.46 4.36
N ILE A 27 0.48 -7.50 3.97
CA ILE A 27 1.85 -7.72 4.43
C ILE A 27 2.79 -6.63 3.88
N VAL A 28 2.67 -6.30 2.60
CA VAL A 28 3.51 -5.28 1.94
C VAL A 28 3.26 -3.90 2.55
N THR A 29 2.01 -3.53 2.82
CA THR A 29 1.65 -2.24 3.44
C THR A 29 2.22 -2.14 4.86
N LEU A 30 2.20 -3.21 5.64
CA LEU A 30 2.77 -3.23 6.99
C LEU A 30 4.29 -3.03 6.96
N ILE A 31 4.99 -3.74 6.06
CA ILE A 31 6.44 -3.62 5.87
C ILE A 31 6.80 -2.23 5.32
N ALA A 32 6.04 -1.72 4.34
CA ALA A 32 6.25 -0.42 3.73
C ALA A 32 6.04 0.72 4.73
N GLY A 33 5.00 0.66 5.56
CA GLY A 33 4.74 1.65 6.62
C GLY A 33 5.87 1.69 7.66
N PHE A 34 6.39 0.53 8.04
CA PHE A 34 7.52 0.44 8.97
C PHE A 34 8.81 1.03 8.37
N LEU A 35 9.15 0.66 7.13
CA LEU A 35 10.30 1.20 6.40
C LEU A 35 10.19 2.71 6.20
N PHE A 36 9.00 3.20 5.86
CA PHE A 36 8.72 4.63 5.72
C PHE A 36 9.00 5.38 7.02
N LEU A 37 8.51 4.89 8.16
CA LEU A 37 8.76 5.53 9.46
C LEU A 37 10.27 5.61 9.78
N VAL A 38 11.02 4.53 9.56
CA VAL A 38 12.46 4.51 9.82
C VAL A 38 13.20 5.50 8.92
N MET A 39 12.93 5.49 7.62
CA MET A 39 13.56 6.42 6.67
C MET A 39 13.15 7.87 6.91
N PHE A 40 11.90 8.11 7.32
CA PHE A 40 11.39 9.44 7.64
C PHE A 40 12.09 10.03 8.87
N VAL A 41 12.24 9.25 9.94
CA VAL A 41 12.96 9.69 11.14
C VAL A 41 14.43 9.94 10.82
N VAL A 42 15.11 9.00 10.16
CA VAL A 42 16.54 9.15 9.81
C VAL A 42 16.78 10.32 8.85
N GLY A 43 15.93 10.49 7.83
CA GLY A 43 15.98 11.60 6.89
C GLY A 43 15.70 12.94 7.56
N GLY A 44 14.71 12.99 8.45
CA GLY A 44 14.36 14.17 9.24
C GLY A 44 15.48 14.59 10.20
N LEU A 45 16.06 13.65 10.95
CA LEU A 45 17.21 13.93 11.81
C LEU A 45 18.42 14.41 10.98
N LYS A 46 18.72 13.76 9.86
CA LYS A 46 19.80 14.18 8.96
C LYS A 46 19.57 15.58 8.37
N TYR A 47 18.30 15.96 8.15
CA TYR A 47 17.93 17.30 7.71
C TYR A 47 18.18 18.34 8.82
N LEU A 48 17.73 18.06 10.05
CA LEU A 48 17.90 18.96 11.20
C LEU A 48 19.37 19.14 11.60
N PHE A 49 20.16 18.06 11.62
CA PHE A 49 21.59 18.10 11.96
C PHE A 49 22.50 18.54 10.80
N SER A 50 21.95 18.95 9.65
CA SER A 50 22.75 19.37 8.49
C SER A 50 23.48 20.70 8.68
N GLY A 51 23.15 21.47 9.73
CA GLY A 51 23.96 22.58 10.26
C GLY A 51 24.27 23.70 9.27
N GLY A 52 23.49 23.85 8.19
CA GLY A 52 23.71 24.87 7.15
C GLY A 52 24.60 24.43 5.99
N ASN A 53 25.05 23.17 5.93
CA ASN A 53 25.81 22.67 4.78
C ASN A 53 24.84 22.27 3.63
N PRO A 54 24.82 23.00 2.49
CA PRO A 54 23.78 22.86 1.47
C PRO A 54 23.75 21.46 0.86
N LYS A 55 24.92 20.83 0.70
CA LYS A 55 25.02 19.47 0.13
C LYS A 55 24.35 18.41 0.99
N ARG A 56 24.42 18.55 2.33
CA ARG A 56 23.76 17.62 3.27
C ARG A 56 22.26 17.89 3.36
N ALA A 57 21.86 19.16 3.36
CA ALA A 57 20.46 19.56 3.35
C ALA A 57 19.75 19.09 2.06
N GLU A 58 20.40 19.20 0.90
CA GLU A 58 19.85 18.75 -0.37
C GLU A 58 19.73 17.22 -0.43
N SER A 59 20.74 16.49 0.05
CA SER A 59 20.67 15.03 0.16
C SER A 59 19.54 14.56 1.10
N ALA A 60 19.34 15.26 2.22
CA ALA A 60 18.32 14.92 3.19
C ALA A 60 16.91 15.26 2.66
N LYS A 61 16.76 16.39 1.95
CA LYS A 61 15.53 16.71 1.21
C LYS A 61 15.21 15.62 0.19
N GLY A 62 16.18 15.18 -0.61
CA GLY A 62 15.99 14.09 -1.57
C GLY A 62 15.47 12.80 -0.92
N THR A 63 16.04 12.42 0.23
CA THR A 63 15.57 11.26 1.02
C THR A 63 14.17 11.44 1.58
N ILE A 64 13.83 12.64 2.06
CA ILE A 64 12.49 12.93 2.58
C ILE A 64 11.46 12.91 1.44
N THR A 65 11.77 13.50 0.28
CA THR A 65 10.87 13.53 -0.87
C THR A 65 10.61 12.13 -1.40
N SER A 66 11.63 11.26 -1.50
CA SER A 66 11.45 9.88 -1.94
C SER A 66 10.60 9.06 -0.97
N ALA A 67 10.82 9.23 0.34
CA ALA A 67 9.96 8.62 1.36
C ALA A 67 8.51 9.10 1.22
N PHE A 68 8.31 10.41 1.04
CA PHE A 68 6.98 11.02 0.92
C PHE A 68 6.24 10.52 -0.33
N ILE A 69 6.93 10.40 -1.46
CA ILE A 69 6.36 9.83 -2.70
C ILE A 69 5.88 8.39 -2.47
N GLY A 70 6.64 7.57 -1.74
CA GLY A 70 6.22 6.21 -1.39
C GLY A 70 4.93 6.17 -0.58
N LEU A 71 4.80 7.03 0.44
CA LEU A 71 3.58 7.14 1.24
C LEU A 71 2.39 7.62 0.40
N VAL A 72 2.59 8.69 -0.37
CA VAL A 72 1.56 9.28 -1.24
C VAL A 72 1.07 8.26 -2.27
N LEU A 73 1.94 7.41 -2.80
CA LEU A 73 1.56 6.37 -3.77
C LEU A 73 0.63 5.32 -3.14
N VAL A 74 0.93 4.86 -1.92
CA VAL A 74 0.07 3.89 -1.20
C VAL A 74 -1.30 4.50 -0.87
N VAL A 75 -1.30 5.73 -0.34
CA VAL A 75 -2.54 6.44 -0.01
C VAL A 75 -3.34 6.78 -1.27
N GLY A 76 -2.66 7.22 -2.32
CA GLY A 76 -3.25 7.54 -3.62
C GLY A 76 -3.91 6.32 -4.27
N ALA A 77 -3.28 5.15 -4.20
CA ALA A 77 -3.87 3.91 -4.67
C ALA A 77 -5.18 3.60 -3.94
N TYR A 78 -5.23 3.76 -2.61
CA TYR A 78 -6.46 3.56 -1.83
C TYR A 78 -7.57 4.54 -2.22
N ILE A 79 -7.22 5.82 -2.45
CA ILE A 79 -8.19 6.84 -2.90
C ILE A 79 -8.75 6.48 -4.29
N ILE A 80 -7.89 6.09 -5.24
CA ILE A 80 -8.33 5.70 -6.59
C ILE A 80 -9.27 4.50 -6.52
N LEU A 81 -8.97 3.48 -5.71
CA LEU A 81 -9.84 2.32 -5.53
C LEU A 81 -11.21 2.72 -4.96
N ASN A 82 -11.26 3.64 -4.00
CA ASN A 82 -12.53 4.14 -3.45
C ASN A 82 -13.36 4.91 -4.48
N ILE A 83 -12.72 5.71 -5.35
CA ILE A 83 -13.40 6.44 -6.42
C ILE A 83 -14.02 5.44 -7.42
N ILE A 84 -13.27 4.41 -7.81
CA ILE A 84 -13.77 3.36 -8.70
C ILE A 84 -14.92 2.59 -8.05
N ALA A 85 -14.81 2.25 -6.76
CA ALA A 85 -15.85 1.56 -6.00
C ALA A 85 -17.16 2.37 -5.92
N GLY A 86 -17.05 3.68 -5.69
CA GLY A 86 -18.20 4.59 -5.70
C GLY A 86 -18.87 4.69 -7.07
N PHE A 87 -18.08 4.70 -8.16
CA PHE A 87 -18.60 4.80 -9.53
C PHE A 87 -19.30 3.52 -9.99
N VAL A 88 -18.81 2.35 -9.56
CA VAL A 88 -19.40 1.03 -9.89
C VAL A 88 -20.63 0.71 -9.02
N GLY A 89 -20.91 1.48 -7.96
CA GLY A 89 -22.09 1.31 -7.11
C GLY A 89 -22.05 0.07 -6.22
N LEU A 90 -20.91 -0.61 -6.16
CA LEU A 90 -20.65 -1.76 -5.30
C LEU A 90 -19.66 -1.33 -4.19
N PRO A 91 -20.14 -0.99 -2.98
CA PRO A 91 -19.26 -0.62 -1.85
C PRO A 91 -18.32 -1.75 -1.41
N SER A 92 -18.49 -2.96 -1.94
CA SER A 92 -17.75 -4.17 -1.61
C SER A 92 -16.47 -4.40 -2.45
N LEU A 93 -15.98 -3.43 -3.23
CA LEU A 93 -14.74 -3.60 -4.00
C LEU A 93 -13.47 -3.29 -3.21
N THR A 94 -13.57 -2.60 -2.08
CA THR A 94 -12.43 -2.34 -1.19
C THR A 94 -12.01 -3.57 -0.39
N ILE A 95 -12.91 -4.52 -0.25
CA ILE A 95 -12.67 -5.87 0.26
C ILE A 95 -13.00 -6.75 -0.94
N PHE A 96 -12.05 -7.02 -1.85
CA PHE A 96 -12.24 -7.92 -2.99
C PHE A 96 -12.99 -9.19 -2.54
N LYS A 97 -14.30 -9.15 -2.65
CA LYS A 97 -15.25 -10.12 -2.15
C LYS A 97 -16.35 -10.12 -3.19
N ILE A 98 -16.17 -10.98 -4.18
CA ILE A 98 -17.24 -11.35 -5.10
C ILE A 98 -18.48 -11.67 -4.28
N VAL A 99 -19.58 -11.00 -4.61
CA VAL A 99 -20.91 -11.36 -4.12
C VAL A 99 -21.20 -12.75 -4.67
N SER A 100 -21.04 -13.77 -3.83
CA SER A 100 -21.49 -15.12 -4.13
C SER A 100 -23.02 -15.11 -4.07
N PHE A 101 -23.65 -15.08 -5.23
CA PHE A 101 -25.05 -15.45 -5.35
C PHE A 101 -25.17 -16.96 -5.04
N PRO A 102 -26.23 -17.40 -4.33
CA PRO A 102 -26.47 -18.82 -4.06
C PRO A 102 -26.67 -19.62 -5.35
#